data_AF-A0A3D4T7I2-F1
#
_entry.id   AF-A0A3D4T7I2-F1
#
_cell.length_a   1.000
_cell.length_b   1.000
_cell.length_c   1.000
_cell.angle_alpha   90.00
_cell.angle_beta   90.00
_cell.angle_gamma   90.00
#
_symmetry.space_group_name_H-M   'P 1'
#
loop_
_entity.id
_entity.type
_entity.pdbx_description
1 polymer ?
#
loop_
_entity_poly.entity_id
_entity_poly.type
_entity_poly.pdbx_seq_one_letter_code
_entity_poly.pdbx_strand_id
1 'polypeptide(L)'
;MSDIKSVISECRPTDIFCIDYDCHKDHVACSLFFEEALLKVLKEDEKYRPNVYKGFAYETAFFSDQDFFKLNILSTVNGKRTCYMKNRVNFNWNDRVRFPVSEDSATKFIENSSTYEALKLYKSQNGDDYAESIINGDKVFWHRRTDSLLYNTKITASSGNAEVLNDFKIWDEKSIDDFSMSVVNELYVPDSKKIPNNGVWIPDKKEDIKKIEVILSKESDIQSLALYDNPSRTDNIVNAEISFDNGETIETGPLNLDGSATLINVKQKKVRSFTVKITDWEGENPGLSEIEAFEDEEHLPRYIKITDEHGNFAYNYTMTSGEKTEFLVYDSCLKDFCGKEYTLYCDNPKCSVECKNKAFTVCCPKGESCIVSVSSGGVSDSIRVSNPKDRKTLKSAIRFDKYFYRILRAHMQKKYYKNLLLYFYNQAIWDTRKILRK
;
A
#
# COMPACT_ATOMS: atom_id res chain seq x y z
N MET A 1 -22.39 8.67 2.58
CA MET A 1 -22.57 7.66 1.52
C MET A 1 -23.05 8.27 0.20
N SER A 2 -24.20 8.95 0.14
CA SER A 2 -24.73 9.53 -1.13
C SER A 2 -23.76 10.49 -1.81
N ASP A 3 -23.04 11.30 -1.04
CA ASP A 3 -22.04 12.23 -1.59
C ASP A 3 -20.86 11.50 -2.22
N ILE A 4 -20.34 10.45 -1.56
CA ILE A 4 -19.25 9.61 -2.09
C ILE A 4 -19.66 8.97 -3.41
N LYS A 5 -20.87 8.37 -3.45
CA LYS A 5 -21.42 7.79 -4.67
C LYS A 5 -21.50 8.84 -5.79
N SER A 6 -22.03 10.03 -5.48
CA SER A 6 -22.21 11.11 -6.45
C SER A 6 -20.87 11.54 -7.06
N VAL A 7 -19.83 11.72 -6.24
CA VAL A 7 -18.48 12.08 -6.71
C VAL A 7 -17.89 10.98 -7.60
N ILE A 8 -18.00 9.71 -7.21
CA ILE A 8 -17.51 8.59 -8.03
C ILE A 8 -18.25 8.54 -9.37
N SER A 9 -19.58 8.66 -9.35
CA SER A 9 -20.40 8.64 -10.56
C SER A 9 -20.17 9.83 -11.49
N GLU A 10 -19.91 11.02 -10.93
CA GLU A 10 -19.66 12.25 -11.70
C GLU A 10 -18.24 12.28 -12.28
N CYS A 11 -17.22 12.06 -11.44
CA CYS A 11 -15.83 12.16 -11.86
C CYS A 11 -15.34 10.93 -12.63
N ARG A 12 -15.96 9.76 -12.41
CA ARG A 12 -15.59 8.47 -13.01
C ARG A 12 -14.07 8.21 -13.02
N PRO A 13 -13.39 8.30 -11.86
CA PRO A 13 -11.94 8.11 -11.79
C PRO A 13 -11.52 6.74 -12.30
N THR A 14 -10.36 6.65 -12.93
CA THR A 14 -9.75 5.35 -13.29
C THR A 14 -9.10 4.68 -12.08
N ASP A 15 -8.64 5.48 -11.11
CA ASP A 15 -7.89 5.03 -9.95
C ASP A 15 -8.40 5.77 -8.71
N ILE A 16 -8.66 5.02 -7.63
CA ILE A 16 -9.16 5.54 -6.37
C ILE A 16 -8.24 5.09 -5.25
N PHE A 17 -7.68 6.05 -4.51
CA PHE A 17 -6.93 5.80 -3.29
C PHE A 17 -7.83 6.07 -2.09
N CYS A 18 -7.99 5.09 -1.22
CA CYS A 18 -8.88 5.20 -0.07
C CYS A 18 -8.20 4.69 1.20
N ILE A 19 -8.53 5.34 2.31
CA ILE A 19 -8.16 4.84 3.64
C ILE A 19 -8.95 3.56 3.92
N ASP A 20 -8.30 2.59 4.56
CA ASP A 20 -8.91 1.35 5.04
C ASP A 20 -8.98 1.36 6.57
N TYR A 21 -9.08 0.20 7.19
CA TYR A 21 -9.25 -0.02 8.61
C TYR A 21 -8.10 0.57 9.45
N ASP A 22 -8.21 1.85 9.76
CA ASP A 22 -7.24 2.63 10.53
C ASP A 22 -7.76 2.93 11.94
N CYS A 23 -6.92 3.44 12.83
CA CYS A 23 -7.15 3.46 14.27
C CYS A 23 -8.28 4.37 14.78
N HIS A 24 -8.96 5.10 13.91
CA HIS A 24 -10.03 6.01 14.29
C HIS A 24 -11.33 5.63 13.59
N LYS A 25 -12.45 5.76 14.32
CA LYS A 25 -13.77 5.36 13.83
C LYS A 25 -14.20 6.06 12.55
N ASP A 26 -13.78 7.30 12.34
CA ASP A 26 -14.09 8.07 11.14
C ASP A 26 -13.35 7.52 9.91
N HIS A 27 -12.13 7.02 10.06
CA HIS A 27 -11.40 6.33 8.99
C HIS A 27 -12.08 5.00 8.65
N VAL A 28 -12.42 4.20 9.67
CA VAL A 28 -13.17 2.93 9.51
C VAL A 28 -14.51 3.18 8.81
N ALA A 29 -15.29 4.16 9.28
CA ALA A 29 -16.56 4.52 8.70
C ALA A 29 -16.40 5.04 7.26
N CYS A 30 -15.38 5.85 6.98
CA CYS A 30 -15.09 6.33 5.63
C CYS A 30 -14.80 5.16 4.68
N SER A 31 -14.00 4.18 5.11
CA SER A 31 -13.71 2.96 4.34
C SER A 31 -14.98 2.18 3.99
N LEU A 32 -15.82 1.88 4.99
CA LEU A 32 -17.06 1.14 4.80
C LEU A 32 -18.07 1.89 3.93
N PHE A 33 -18.24 3.20 4.17
CA PHE A 33 -19.13 4.03 3.35
C PHE A 33 -18.64 4.16 1.92
N PHE A 34 -17.33 4.16 1.70
CA PHE A 34 -16.74 4.13 0.38
C PHE A 34 -17.05 2.81 -0.34
N GLU A 35 -16.85 1.66 0.31
CA GLU A 35 -17.11 0.34 -0.26
C GLU A 35 -18.58 0.15 -0.62
N GLU A 36 -19.50 0.54 0.27
CA GLU A 36 -20.94 0.50 -0.01
C GLU A 36 -21.34 1.43 -1.16
N ALA A 37 -20.76 2.63 -1.21
CA ALA A 37 -21.02 3.58 -2.28
C ALA A 37 -20.48 3.05 -3.62
N LEU A 38 -19.26 2.52 -3.64
CA LEU A 38 -18.62 1.99 -4.83
C LEU A 38 -19.36 0.76 -5.35
N LEU A 39 -19.72 -0.20 -4.49
CA LEU A 39 -20.51 -1.37 -4.90
C LEU A 39 -21.80 -0.94 -5.60
N LYS A 40 -22.51 0.07 -5.08
CA LYS A 40 -23.71 0.61 -5.76
C LYS A 40 -23.41 1.13 -7.16
N VAL A 41 -22.28 1.83 -7.36
CA VAL A 41 -21.86 2.27 -8.69
C VAL A 41 -21.51 1.08 -9.60
N LEU A 42 -20.77 0.09 -9.08
CA LEU A 42 -20.38 -1.11 -9.84
C LEU A 42 -21.61 -1.92 -10.29
N LYS A 43 -22.65 -2.00 -9.44
CA LYS A 43 -23.92 -2.65 -9.74
C LYS A 43 -24.73 -1.91 -10.80
N GLU A 44 -24.68 -0.58 -10.81
CA GLU A 44 -25.40 0.29 -11.77
C GLU A 44 -24.72 0.36 -13.14
N ASP A 45 -23.40 0.17 -13.21
CA ASP A 45 -22.62 0.20 -14.44
C ASP A 45 -21.55 -0.91 -14.46
N GLU A 46 -21.88 -2.03 -15.09
CA GLU A 46 -20.99 -3.19 -15.21
C GLU A 46 -19.73 -2.94 -16.06
N LYS A 47 -19.63 -1.80 -16.76
CA LYS A 47 -18.42 -1.45 -17.52
C LYS A 47 -17.46 -0.59 -16.72
N TYR A 48 -17.90 -0.02 -15.61
CA TYR A 48 -17.04 0.81 -14.76
C TYR A 48 -16.27 -0.08 -13.79
N ARG A 49 -14.94 -0.11 -13.94
CA ARG A 49 -14.01 -0.97 -13.19
C ARG A 49 -12.77 -0.17 -12.78
N PRO A 50 -12.90 0.78 -11.84
CA PRO A 50 -11.75 1.57 -11.40
C PRO A 50 -10.77 0.68 -10.62
N ASN A 51 -9.48 1.00 -10.69
CA ASN A 51 -8.51 0.44 -9.75
C ASN A 51 -8.75 1.05 -8.38
N VAL A 52 -8.81 0.23 -7.33
CA VAL A 52 -8.94 0.70 -5.96
C VAL A 52 -7.69 0.32 -5.18
N TYR A 53 -7.09 1.30 -4.53
CA TYR A 53 -5.91 1.16 -3.70
C TYR A 53 -6.25 1.54 -2.27
N LYS A 54 -6.28 0.53 -1.39
CA LYS A 54 -6.61 0.66 0.02
C LYS A 54 -5.33 0.80 0.84
N GLY A 55 -5.28 1.74 1.76
CA GLY A 55 -4.07 2.01 2.56
C GLY A 55 -4.38 2.50 3.95
N PHE A 56 -3.34 2.80 4.72
CA PHE A 56 -3.45 3.29 6.10
C PHE A 56 -2.87 4.71 6.20
N ALA A 57 -3.38 5.54 7.11
CA ALA A 57 -2.86 6.88 7.35
C ALA A 57 -1.92 6.86 8.56
N TYR A 58 -2.20 6.06 9.59
CA TYR A 58 -1.33 6.01 10.76
C TYR A 58 -0.15 5.04 10.58
N GLU A 59 -0.41 3.76 10.36
CA GLU A 59 0.61 2.71 10.41
C GLU A 59 1.72 2.87 9.37
N THR A 60 1.35 3.31 8.17
CA THR A 60 2.26 3.54 7.05
C THR A 60 2.67 5.02 6.91
N ALA A 61 2.25 5.88 7.85
CA ALA A 61 2.60 7.29 7.89
C ALA A 61 2.77 7.83 9.33
N PHE A 62 1.73 8.26 10.05
CA PHE A 62 1.89 8.97 11.35
C PHE A 62 2.68 8.18 12.41
N PHE A 63 2.57 6.86 12.45
CA PHE A 63 3.29 5.98 13.39
C PHE A 63 4.58 5.40 12.81
N SER A 64 4.92 5.76 11.56
CA SER A 64 6.17 5.34 10.93
C SER A 64 7.40 5.97 11.60
N ASP A 65 8.57 5.52 11.20
CA ASP A 65 9.83 6.01 11.75
C ASP A 65 10.09 7.48 11.37
N GLN A 66 10.63 8.26 12.31
CA GLN A 66 10.96 9.68 12.09
C GLN A 66 12.33 9.78 11.38
N ASP A 67 12.38 9.36 10.12
CA ASP A 67 13.61 9.16 9.38
C ASP A 67 13.77 10.04 8.14
N PHE A 68 12.86 10.99 7.90
CA PHE A 68 12.97 11.99 6.84
C PHE A 68 14.37 12.62 6.71
N PHE A 69 15.01 12.96 7.84
CA PHE A 69 16.33 13.60 7.89
C PHE A 69 17.53 12.64 7.70
N LYS A 70 17.31 11.44 7.18
CA LYS A 70 18.40 10.57 6.70
C LYS A 70 19.03 11.18 5.45
N LEU A 71 20.25 10.73 5.11
CA LEU A 71 21.00 11.29 3.97
C LEU A 71 20.27 11.06 2.64
N ASN A 72 19.67 9.88 2.50
CA ASN A 72 18.80 9.48 1.41
C ASN A 72 17.46 9.11 2.04
N ILE A 73 16.37 9.49 1.37
CA ILE A 73 15.02 9.20 1.86
C ILE A 73 14.83 7.68 1.97
N LEU A 74 14.18 7.24 3.03
CA LEU A 74 13.85 5.83 3.24
C LEU A 74 12.42 5.57 2.78
N SER A 75 12.18 4.34 2.36
CA SER A 75 10.84 3.89 1.99
C SER A 75 10.01 3.51 3.21
N THR A 76 8.70 3.53 3.06
CA THR A 76 7.75 3.09 4.08
C THR A 76 8.06 1.65 4.49
N VAL A 77 8.29 1.46 5.78
CA VAL A 77 8.54 0.15 6.39
C VAL A 77 7.34 -0.31 7.21
N ASN A 78 7.17 -1.63 7.30
CA ASN A 78 6.20 -2.28 8.18
C ASN A 78 6.71 -2.41 9.63
N GLY A 79 7.57 -1.49 10.07
CA GLY A 79 8.40 -1.67 11.25
C GLY A 79 7.63 -1.71 12.57
N LYS A 80 6.40 -1.18 12.58
CA LYS A 80 5.61 -1.01 13.79
C LYS A 80 4.16 -1.38 13.58
N ARG A 81 3.87 -2.58 13.06
CA ARG A 81 2.50 -3.10 13.20
C ARG A 81 2.13 -3.04 14.68
N THR A 82 1.22 -2.14 15.00
CA THR A 82 0.64 -2.06 16.32
C THR A 82 -0.08 -3.38 16.62
N CYS A 83 -0.43 -3.67 17.88
CA CYS A 83 -1.19 -4.89 18.16
C CYS A 83 -2.46 -4.96 17.30
N TYR A 84 -3.02 -3.81 16.96
CA TYR A 84 -4.08 -3.62 15.98
C TYR A 84 -3.79 -4.15 14.58
N MET A 85 -2.78 -3.63 13.87
CA MET A 85 -2.46 -4.14 12.52
C MET A 85 -1.82 -5.53 12.53
N LYS A 86 -1.21 -5.94 13.65
CA LYS A 86 -0.83 -7.35 13.84
C LYS A 86 -2.07 -8.24 13.85
N ASN A 87 -3.18 -7.77 14.43
CA ASN A 87 -4.47 -8.45 14.48
C ASN A 87 -5.28 -8.30 13.19
N ARG A 88 -4.95 -7.34 12.32
CA ARG A 88 -5.50 -7.21 10.97
C ARG A 88 -4.66 -7.96 9.96
N VAL A 89 -5.02 -9.21 9.81
CA VAL A 89 -4.25 -10.20 9.11
C VAL A 89 -4.44 -10.10 7.58
N ASN A 90 -5.58 -9.58 7.09
CA ASN A 90 -5.98 -9.65 5.68
C ASN A 90 -5.15 -8.82 4.69
N PHE A 91 -4.25 -7.96 5.19
CA PHE A 91 -3.35 -7.15 4.38
C PHE A 91 -1.92 -7.66 4.52
N ASN A 92 -1.55 -8.64 3.69
CA ASN A 92 -0.19 -9.17 3.68
C ASN A 92 0.78 -8.13 3.12
N TRP A 93 1.83 -7.80 3.88
CA TRP A 93 2.78 -6.75 3.49
C TRP A 93 3.46 -6.99 2.14
N ASN A 94 3.65 -8.24 1.76
CA ASN A 94 4.33 -8.58 0.51
C ASN A 94 3.46 -8.33 -0.73
N ASP A 95 2.14 -8.23 -0.56
CA ASP A 95 1.19 -8.00 -1.64
C ASP A 95 0.96 -6.50 -1.93
N ARG A 96 1.64 -5.62 -1.19
CA ARG A 96 1.49 -4.17 -1.35
C ARG A 96 2.02 -3.69 -2.71
N VAL A 97 1.34 -2.71 -3.28
CA VAL A 97 1.81 -1.87 -4.38
C VAL A 97 2.50 -0.63 -3.80
N ARG A 98 3.70 -0.32 -4.30
CA ARG A 98 4.55 0.77 -3.77
C ARG A 98 4.63 1.95 -4.75
N PHE A 99 3.79 2.96 -4.56
CA PHE A 99 3.78 4.10 -5.46
C PHE A 99 4.94 5.06 -5.19
N PRO A 100 5.64 5.53 -6.24
CA PRO A 100 6.63 6.60 -6.09
C PRO A 100 5.94 7.90 -5.67
N VAL A 101 6.68 8.74 -4.94
CA VAL A 101 6.26 10.10 -4.59
C VAL A 101 6.90 11.10 -5.55
N SER A 102 6.39 12.33 -5.59
CA SER A 102 7.06 13.39 -6.35
C SER A 102 8.45 13.68 -5.79
N GLU A 103 9.40 14.04 -6.66
CA GLU A 103 10.73 14.48 -6.23
C GLU A 103 10.65 15.72 -5.30
N ASP A 104 9.65 16.57 -5.52
CA ASP A 104 9.34 17.73 -4.67
C ASP A 104 8.86 17.34 -3.27
N SER A 105 8.38 16.10 -3.08
CA SER A 105 8.07 15.56 -1.76
C SER A 105 9.30 14.93 -1.10
N ALA A 106 10.10 14.20 -1.88
CA ALA A 106 11.27 13.42 -1.44
C ALA A 106 12.56 14.26 -1.33
N THR A 107 12.47 15.41 -0.68
CA THR A 107 13.60 16.35 -0.56
C THR A 107 14.50 16.03 0.63
N LYS A 108 15.72 16.60 0.66
CA LYS A 108 16.65 16.48 1.80
C LYS A 108 16.37 17.47 2.93
N PHE A 109 15.49 18.45 2.68
CA PHE A 109 15.23 19.56 3.59
C PHE A 109 13.74 19.81 3.70
N ILE A 110 13.21 19.78 4.91
CA ILE A 110 11.77 19.60 5.14
C ILE A 110 10.94 20.77 4.61
N GLU A 111 11.43 22.00 4.75
CA GLU A 111 10.76 23.22 4.25
C GLU A 111 10.69 23.29 2.72
N ASN A 112 11.42 22.45 1.99
CA ASN A 112 11.29 22.34 0.53
C ASN A 112 10.32 21.22 0.12
N SER A 113 9.83 20.41 1.05
CA SER A 113 8.92 19.30 0.72
C SER A 113 7.51 19.81 0.42
N SER A 114 6.99 19.51 -0.77
CA SER A 114 5.59 19.80 -1.12
C SER A 114 4.59 19.13 -0.18
N THR A 115 4.93 17.94 0.33
CA THR A 115 4.11 17.25 1.34
C THR A 115 4.10 18.01 2.65
N TYR A 116 5.25 18.56 3.08
CA TYR A 116 5.29 19.38 4.30
C TYR A 116 4.47 20.67 4.14
N GLU A 117 4.54 21.33 2.99
CA GLU A 117 3.68 22.48 2.69
C GLU A 117 2.19 22.13 2.74
N ALA A 118 1.80 20.99 2.15
CA ALA A 118 0.42 20.51 2.20
C ALA A 118 -0.03 20.23 3.65
N LEU A 119 0.80 19.57 4.46
CA LEU A 119 0.50 19.26 5.86
C LEU A 119 0.25 20.54 6.69
N LYS A 120 0.97 21.63 6.41
CA LYS A 120 0.79 22.93 7.09
C LYS A 120 -0.58 23.58 6.81
N LEU A 121 -1.28 23.19 5.74
CA LEU A 121 -2.62 23.71 5.43
C LEU A 121 -3.71 23.11 6.33
N TYR A 122 -3.54 21.87 6.79
CA TYR A 122 -4.52 21.13 7.58
C TYR A 122 -4.29 21.27 9.09
N LYS A 123 -4.41 22.51 9.59
CA LYS A 123 -4.10 22.86 10.99
C LYS A 123 -4.88 22.08 12.05
N SER A 124 -6.09 21.59 11.74
CA SER A 124 -6.87 20.81 12.71
C SER A 124 -6.26 19.45 13.02
N GLN A 125 -5.41 18.93 12.13
CA GLN A 125 -4.80 17.61 12.26
C GLN A 125 -3.37 17.66 12.81
N ASN A 126 -2.77 18.85 12.92
CA ASN A 126 -1.35 19.05 13.24
C ASN A 126 -0.43 18.10 12.45
N GLY A 127 -0.77 17.81 11.19
CA GLY A 127 -0.01 16.86 10.37
C GLY A 127 1.44 17.30 10.15
N ASP A 128 1.69 18.61 10.20
CA ASP A 128 3.02 19.20 10.13
C ASP A 128 3.92 18.78 11.30
N ASP A 129 3.37 18.39 12.45
CA ASP A 129 4.14 17.89 13.59
C ASP A 129 4.68 16.46 13.37
N TYR A 130 4.02 15.69 12.49
CA TYR A 130 4.34 14.30 12.17
C TYR A 130 5.02 14.16 10.80
N ALA A 131 5.44 15.27 10.19
CA ALA A 131 6.03 15.28 8.85
C ALA A 131 7.26 14.37 8.71
N GLU A 132 8.09 14.26 9.75
CA GLU A 132 9.25 13.35 9.79
C GLU A 132 8.88 11.88 9.56
N SER A 133 7.66 11.46 9.94
CA SER A 133 7.15 10.09 9.80
C SER A 133 6.26 9.91 8.57
N ILE A 134 5.53 10.96 8.17
CA ILE A 134 4.59 10.91 7.03
C ILE A 134 5.34 10.90 5.69
N ILE A 135 6.44 11.66 5.57
CA ILE A 135 7.17 11.85 4.32
C ILE A 135 8.15 10.69 4.13
N ASN A 136 7.74 9.71 3.33
CA ASN A 136 8.53 8.54 2.94
C ASN A 136 8.84 8.57 1.44
N GLY A 137 9.82 7.75 1.02
CA GLY A 137 10.24 7.59 -0.38
C GLY A 137 9.21 6.89 -1.27
N ASP A 138 8.16 6.32 -0.70
CA ASP A 138 7.04 5.69 -1.40
C ASP A 138 5.76 5.81 -0.58
N LYS A 139 4.64 5.46 -1.20
CA LYS A 139 3.37 5.21 -0.53
C LYS A 139 2.90 3.81 -0.83
N VAL A 140 2.46 3.10 0.20
CA VAL A 140 2.08 1.69 0.11
C VAL A 140 0.57 1.53 0.20
N PHE A 141 0.03 0.72 -0.70
CA PHE A 141 -1.39 0.38 -0.76
C PHE A 141 -1.57 -1.08 -1.16
N TRP A 142 -2.77 -1.61 -0.96
CA TRP A 142 -3.20 -2.91 -1.43
C TRP A 142 -4.24 -2.73 -2.51
N HIS A 143 -4.11 -3.48 -3.59
CA HIS A 143 -5.06 -3.42 -4.67
C HIS A 143 -6.33 -4.17 -4.28
N ARG A 144 -7.48 -3.53 -4.48
CA ARG A 144 -8.82 -4.11 -4.33
C ARG A 144 -9.44 -4.12 -5.72
N ARG A 145 -9.50 -5.30 -6.31
CA ARG A 145 -10.10 -5.52 -7.63
C ARG A 145 -11.58 -5.14 -7.61
N THR A 146 -12.07 -4.53 -8.69
CA THR A 146 -13.48 -4.13 -8.85
C THR A 146 -14.20 -4.86 -9.98
N ASP A 147 -13.53 -5.84 -10.57
CA ASP A 147 -13.93 -6.62 -11.75
C ASP A 147 -14.43 -8.02 -11.42
N SER A 148 -14.81 -8.27 -10.17
CA SER A 148 -15.48 -9.51 -9.80
C SER A 148 -16.81 -9.65 -10.55
N LEU A 149 -17.04 -10.83 -11.13
CA LEU A 149 -18.31 -11.24 -11.72
C LEU A 149 -19.43 -11.40 -10.68
N LEU A 150 -19.08 -11.40 -9.38
CA LEU A 150 -20.01 -11.77 -8.32
C LEU A 150 -20.78 -10.58 -7.73
N TYR A 151 -20.38 -9.34 -7.97
CA TYR A 151 -21.03 -8.16 -7.37
C TYR A 151 -22.49 -7.99 -7.79
N ASN A 152 -22.89 -8.45 -8.98
CA ASN A 152 -24.29 -8.44 -9.46
C ASN A 152 -24.93 -9.84 -9.45
N THR A 153 -24.32 -10.80 -8.76
CA THR A 153 -24.73 -12.20 -8.76
C THR A 153 -25.52 -12.54 -7.50
N LYS A 154 -26.50 -13.45 -7.64
CA LYS A 154 -27.20 -14.03 -6.49
C LYS A 154 -26.33 -15.13 -5.89
N ILE A 155 -25.98 -14.96 -4.61
CA ILE A 155 -25.32 -15.98 -3.80
C ILE A 155 -26.31 -16.48 -2.74
N THR A 156 -26.37 -17.79 -2.56
CA THR A 156 -27.13 -18.44 -1.49
C THR A 156 -26.22 -19.37 -0.72
N ALA A 157 -26.56 -19.65 0.54
CA ALA A 157 -25.82 -20.61 1.36
C ALA A 157 -26.80 -21.57 2.04
N SER A 158 -26.29 -22.73 2.47
CA SER A 158 -27.03 -23.73 3.25
C SER A 158 -27.66 -23.15 4.52
N SER A 159 -26.92 -22.25 5.18
CA SER A 159 -27.33 -21.48 6.35
C SER A 159 -26.47 -20.21 6.47
N GLY A 160 -26.63 -19.45 7.55
CA GLY A 160 -25.91 -18.20 7.77
C GLY A 160 -26.34 -17.07 6.82
N ASN A 161 -25.64 -15.93 6.90
CA ASN A 161 -25.92 -14.77 6.05
C ASN A 161 -25.08 -14.81 4.78
N ALA A 162 -25.67 -15.17 3.64
CA ALA A 162 -24.96 -15.19 2.36
C ALA A 162 -24.74 -13.78 1.76
N GLU A 163 -25.43 -12.75 2.24
CA GLU A 163 -25.38 -11.40 1.64
C GLU A 163 -24.02 -10.71 1.80
N VAL A 164 -23.19 -11.17 2.74
CA VAL A 164 -21.83 -10.62 2.94
C VAL A 164 -20.82 -11.16 1.92
N LEU A 165 -21.10 -12.29 1.26
CA LEU A 165 -20.13 -12.99 0.40
C LEU A 165 -19.80 -12.24 -0.90
N ASN A 166 -20.54 -11.20 -1.25
CA ASN A 166 -20.30 -10.36 -2.41
C ASN A 166 -20.63 -8.87 -2.16
N ASP A 167 -20.49 -8.42 -0.92
CA ASP A 167 -20.78 -7.03 -0.53
C ASP A 167 -19.58 -6.09 -0.69
N PHE A 168 -18.50 -6.57 -1.32
CA PHE A 168 -17.23 -5.89 -1.59
C PHE A 168 -16.33 -5.71 -0.36
N LYS A 169 -16.82 -6.01 0.85
CA LYS A 169 -16.11 -5.79 2.11
C LYS A 169 -15.47 -7.10 2.60
N ILE A 170 -14.14 -7.10 2.65
CA ILE A 170 -13.38 -8.22 3.24
C ILE A 170 -13.39 -8.22 4.78
N TRP A 171 -14.01 -7.21 5.40
CA TRP A 171 -14.29 -7.08 6.83
C TRP A 171 -15.45 -6.09 7.06
N ASP A 172 -16.25 -6.26 8.12
CA ASP A 172 -17.28 -5.29 8.53
C ASP A 172 -17.39 -5.23 10.07
N GLU A 173 -17.81 -4.09 10.59
CA GLU A 173 -18.01 -3.82 12.01
C GLU A 173 -19.29 -2.99 12.25
N LYS A 174 -20.26 -3.57 12.99
CA LYS A 174 -21.53 -2.92 13.31
C LYS A 174 -21.38 -1.82 14.36
N SER A 175 -20.42 -1.97 15.27
CA SER A 175 -20.16 -0.99 16.33
C SER A 175 -18.78 -0.39 16.13
N ILE A 176 -18.75 0.78 15.49
CA ILE A 176 -17.50 1.49 15.27
C ILE A 176 -17.13 2.27 16.55
N ASP A 177 -16.37 1.61 17.42
CA ASP A 177 -15.77 2.23 18.60
C ASP A 177 -14.36 2.77 18.27
N ASP A 178 -13.94 3.86 18.92
CA ASP A 178 -12.53 4.24 18.88
C ASP A 178 -11.71 3.16 19.59
N PHE A 179 -10.61 2.70 18.97
CA PHE A 179 -9.72 1.77 19.64
C PHE A 179 -9.03 2.50 20.78
N SER A 180 -9.02 1.89 21.97
CA SER A 180 -8.28 2.44 23.09
C SER A 180 -6.81 2.62 22.69
N MET A 181 -6.31 3.85 22.81
CA MET A 181 -4.92 4.14 22.50
C MET A 181 -4.04 3.71 23.67
N SER A 182 -3.07 2.83 23.39
CA SER A 182 -2.00 2.48 24.31
C SER A 182 -0.74 3.28 23.98
N VAL A 183 0.18 3.42 24.93
CA VAL A 183 1.51 3.96 24.67
C VAL A 183 2.53 2.84 24.78
N VAL A 184 3.19 2.50 23.68
CA VAL A 184 4.26 1.50 23.62
C VAL A 184 5.52 2.17 23.10
N ASN A 185 6.59 2.18 23.89
CA ASN A 185 7.85 2.85 23.56
C ASN A 185 7.65 4.31 23.12
N GLU A 186 6.86 5.08 23.90
CA GLU A 186 6.52 6.49 23.62
C GLU A 186 5.68 6.73 22.35
N LEU A 187 5.18 5.67 21.70
CA LEU A 187 4.30 5.76 20.54
C LEU A 187 2.86 5.42 20.94
N TYR A 188 1.92 6.23 20.48
CA TYR A 188 0.51 5.90 20.54
C TYR A 188 0.22 4.75 19.58
N VAL A 189 -0.33 3.66 20.09
CA VAL A 189 -0.64 2.44 19.33
C VAL A 189 -2.05 1.99 19.64
N PRO A 190 -2.88 1.61 18.65
CA PRO A 190 -4.25 1.19 18.91
C PRO A 190 -4.25 -0.18 19.55
N ASP A 191 -4.99 -0.33 20.65
CA ASP A 191 -5.26 -1.60 21.31
C ASP A 191 -6.60 -2.16 20.81
N SER A 192 -6.58 -3.01 19.78
CA SER A 192 -7.77 -3.79 19.40
C SER A 192 -7.63 -5.24 19.80
N LYS A 193 -8.20 -5.57 20.95
CA LYS A 193 -8.54 -6.95 21.31
C LYS A 193 -9.74 -7.48 20.53
N LYS A 194 -10.52 -6.59 19.90
CA LYS A 194 -11.68 -6.94 19.06
C LYS A 194 -11.25 -7.18 17.61
N ILE A 195 -11.71 -8.30 17.05
CA ILE A 195 -11.59 -8.64 15.63
C ILE A 195 -12.99 -8.44 15.01
N PRO A 196 -13.11 -7.75 13.87
CA PRO A 196 -14.37 -7.57 13.17
C PRO A 196 -14.81 -8.95 12.68
N ASN A 197 -16.01 -9.38 13.04
CA ASN A 197 -16.56 -10.63 12.53
C ASN A 197 -18.00 -10.45 12.04
N ASN A 198 -18.45 -9.19 11.87
CA ASN A 198 -19.81 -8.89 11.46
C ASN A 198 -20.02 -9.04 9.95
N GLY A 199 -18.95 -9.04 9.15
CA GLY A 199 -18.94 -9.24 7.70
C GLY A 199 -18.41 -10.62 7.30
N VAL A 200 -18.75 -11.67 8.05
CA VAL A 200 -18.31 -13.05 7.76
C VAL A 200 -19.53 -13.95 7.66
N TRP A 201 -19.64 -14.68 6.56
CA TRP A 201 -20.59 -15.78 6.46
C TRP A 201 -20.07 -16.94 7.29
N ILE A 202 -20.83 -17.31 8.32
CA ILE A 202 -20.56 -18.47 9.17
C ILE A 202 -21.75 -19.43 9.03
N PRO A 203 -21.53 -20.66 8.57
CA PRO A 203 -22.56 -21.69 8.54
C PRO A 203 -22.98 -22.11 9.94
N ASP A 204 -24.22 -22.56 10.07
CA ASP A 204 -24.75 -23.08 11.33
C ASP A 204 -23.93 -24.28 11.81
N LYS A 205 -23.45 -24.22 13.06
CA LYS A 205 -22.58 -25.26 13.65
C LYS A 205 -23.15 -26.68 13.57
N LYS A 206 -24.47 -26.82 13.52
CA LYS A 206 -25.19 -28.09 13.51
C LYS A 206 -25.45 -28.64 12.10
N GLU A 207 -25.10 -27.91 11.05
CA GLU A 207 -25.32 -28.38 9.69
C GLU A 207 -24.22 -29.34 9.24
N ASP A 208 -24.65 -30.42 8.59
CA ASP A 208 -23.75 -31.42 8.01
C ASP A 208 -23.10 -30.91 6.71
N ILE A 209 -23.76 -29.99 5.99
CA ILE A 209 -23.32 -29.49 4.69
C ILE A 209 -23.12 -27.97 4.77
N LYS A 210 -21.86 -27.55 4.77
CA LYS A 210 -21.44 -26.14 4.76
C LYS A 210 -21.17 -25.68 3.34
N LYS A 211 -22.20 -25.19 2.66
CA LYS A 211 -22.17 -24.99 1.21
C LYS A 211 -22.72 -23.63 0.79
N ILE A 212 -21.99 -23.00 -0.13
CA ILE A 212 -22.37 -21.80 -0.85
C ILE A 212 -22.69 -22.18 -2.29
N GLU A 213 -23.74 -21.59 -2.83
CA GLU A 213 -24.17 -21.75 -4.22
C GLU A 213 -24.18 -20.39 -4.91
N VAL A 214 -23.49 -20.33 -6.06
CA VAL A 214 -23.35 -19.14 -6.87
C VAL A 214 -23.97 -19.40 -8.23
N ILE A 215 -24.93 -18.56 -8.63
CA ILE A 215 -25.57 -18.62 -9.95
C ILE A 215 -25.24 -17.32 -10.68
N LEU A 216 -24.32 -17.36 -11.63
CA LEU A 216 -23.87 -16.17 -12.34
C LEU A 216 -25.04 -15.51 -13.08
N SER A 217 -25.05 -14.19 -13.09
CA SER A 217 -26.03 -13.40 -13.86
C SER A 217 -25.93 -13.65 -15.37
N LYS A 218 -24.74 -14.07 -15.84
CA LYS A 218 -24.42 -14.40 -17.23
C LYS A 218 -23.43 -15.57 -17.28
N GLU A 219 -23.52 -16.39 -18.33
CA GLU A 219 -22.47 -17.36 -18.65
C GLU A 219 -21.15 -16.64 -18.96
N SER A 220 -20.10 -16.98 -18.22
CA SER A 220 -18.78 -16.34 -18.30
C SER A 220 -17.64 -17.35 -18.18
N ASP A 221 -16.46 -16.98 -18.66
CA ASP A 221 -15.23 -17.74 -18.39
C ASP A 221 -14.69 -17.30 -17.01
N ILE A 222 -14.17 -18.23 -16.21
CA ILE A 222 -13.57 -17.91 -14.90
C ILE A 222 -12.12 -18.38 -14.92
N GLN A 223 -11.19 -17.43 -14.89
CA GLN A 223 -9.77 -17.73 -14.77
C GLN A 223 -9.39 -18.09 -13.34
N SER A 224 -9.90 -17.31 -12.37
CA SER A 224 -9.57 -17.48 -10.96
C SER A 224 -10.73 -17.13 -10.03
N LEU A 225 -10.72 -17.76 -8.85
CA LEU A 225 -11.57 -17.40 -7.72
C LEU A 225 -10.68 -16.85 -6.59
N ALA A 226 -11.15 -15.84 -5.87
CA ALA A 226 -10.55 -15.42 -4.61
C ALA A 226 -11.51 -15.75 -3.46
N LEU A 227 -11.03 -16.53 -2.50
CA LEU A 227 -11.75 -16.82 -1.25
C LEU A 227 -11.05 -16.10 -0.11
N TYR A 228 -11.82 -15.29 0.63
CA TYR A 228 -11.34 -14.58 1.81
C TYR A 228 -11.86 -15.30 3.04
N ASP A 229 -10.95 -15.94 3.79
CA ASP A 229 -11.30 -16.67 5.00
C ASP A 229 -11.79 -15.73 6.11
N ASN A 230 -12.39 -16.30 7.14
CA ASN A 230 -12.68 -15.62 8.38
C ASN A 230 -11.39 -14.94 8.87
N PRO A 231 -11.36 -13.61 9.09
CA PRO A 231 -10.19 -12.88 9.54
C PRO A 231 -9.89 -13.12 11.04
N SER A 232 -9.90 -14.39 11.44
CA SER A 232 -9.69 -14.92 12.78
C SER A 232 -8.29 -15.49 12.90
N ARG A 233 -7.74 -15.51 14.12
CA ARG A 233 -6.46 -16.18 14.40
C ARG A 233 -6.63 -17.65 14.77
N THR A 234 -7.86 -18.08 15.01
CA THR A 234 -8.18 -19.39 15.57
C THR A 234 -9.11 -20.21 14.69
N ASP A 235 -9.69 -19.58 13.67
CA ASP A 235 -10.56 -20.23 12.70
C ASP A 235 -9.89 -20.15 11.34
N ASN A 236 -9.86 -21.26 10.61
CA ASN A 236 -9.28 -21.33 9.27
C ASN A 236 -9.92 -22.48 8.48
N ILE A 237 -10.30 -22.22 7.24
CA ILE A 237 -10.69 -23.26 6.30
C ILE A 237 -9.43 -23.92 5.77
N VAL A 238 -9.22 -25.18 6.17
CA VAL A 238 -8.06 -25.99 5.74
C VAL A 238 -8.32 -26.64 4.39
N ASN A 239 -9.59 -26.85 4.03
CA ASN A 239 -9.95 -27.28 2.69
C ASN A 239 -11.41 -26.97 2.34
N ALA A 240 -11.64 -26.64 1.07
CA ALA A 240 -12.95 -26.55 0.47
C ALA A 240 -12.95 -27.16 -0.94
N GLU A 241 -14.08 -27.73 -1.33
CA GLU A 241 -14.31 -28.26 -2.68
C GLU A 241 -15.12 -27.24 -3.48
N ILE A 242 -14.61 -26.84 -4.64
CA ILE A 242 -15.30 -26.03 -5.64
C ILE A 242 -15.84 -26.97 -6.70
N SER A 243 -17.16 -26.98 -6.95
CA SER A 243 -17.80 -27.77 -8.01
C SER A 243 -18.45 -26.87 -9.05
N PHE A 244 -18.16 -27.09 -10.32
CA PHE A 244 -18.72 -26.34 -11.45
C PHE A 244 -19.89 -27.08 -12.09
N ASP A 245 -20.72 -26.36 -12.84
CA ASP A 245 -21.90 -26.89 -13.55
C ASP A 245 -21.57 -27.91 -14.66
N ASN A 246 -20.33 -27.91 -15.14
CA ASN A 246 -19.81 -28.95 -16.05
C ASN A 246 -19.44 -30.26 -15.32
N GLY A 247 -19.51 -30.31 -13.99
CA GLY A 247 -19.17 -31.46 -13.15
C GLY A 247 -17.69 -31.53 -12.74
N GLU A 248 -16.83 -30.61 -13.17
CA GLU A 248 -15.45 -30.52 -12.70
C GLU A 248 -15.39 -30.03 -11.24
N THR A 249 -14.45 -30.58 -10.47
CA THR A 249 -14.21 -30.20 -9.08
C THR A 249 -12.75 -29.83 -8.83
N ILE A 250 -12.53 -28.87 -7.94
CA ILE A 250 -11.21 -28.37 -7.54
C ILE A 250 -11.18 -28.26 -6.03
N GLU A 251 -10.16 -28.86 -5.40
CA GLU A 251 -9.86 -28.65 -3.98
C GLU A 251 -9.03 -27.37 -3.81
N THR A 252 -9.40 -26.53 -2.85
CA THR A 252 -8.69 -25.28 -2.59
C THR A 252 -7.36 -25.50 -1.89
N GLY A 253 -7.25 -26.56 -1.08
CA GLY A 253 -6.25 -26.62 -0.02
C GLY A 253 -6.51 -25.56 1.06
N PRO A 254 -5.54 -25.33 1.96
CA PRO A 254 -5.71 -24.37 3.05
C PRO A 254 -5.83 -22.96 2.52
N LEU A 255 -6.86 -22.25 2.97
CA LEU A 255 -6.97 -20.82 2.74
C LEU A 255 -5.92 -20.09 3.58
N ASN A 256 -5.52 -18.91 3.13
CA ASN A 256 -4.58 -18.06 3.85
C ASN A 256 -5.11 -17.80 5.26
N LEU A 257 -4.38 -18.29 6.26
CA LEU A 257 -4.67 -18.15 7.69
C LEU A 257 -4.82 -16.68 8.13
N ASP A 258 -4.25 -15.76 7.34
CA ASP A 258 -4.32 -14.35 7.61
C ASP A 258 -5.61 -13.69 7.07
N GLY A 259 -6.57 -14.44 6.52
CA GLY A 259 -7.83 -13.89 5.97
C GLY A 259 -7.63 -13.05 4.71
N SER A 260 -6.40 -12.98 4.16
CA SER A 260 -6.16 -12.40 2.85
C SER A 260 -6.71 -13.30 1.73
N ALA A 261 -6.80 -12.76 0.52
CA ALA A 261 -7.30 -13.48 -0.64
C ALA A 261 -6.49 -14.77 -0.89
N THR A 262 -7.16 -15.92 -0.87
CA THR A 262 -6.60 -17.15 -1.41
C THR A 262 -7.01 -17.25 -2.88
N LEU A 263 -6.06 -17.01 -3.79
CA LEU A 263 -6.31 -17.05 -5.22
C LEU A 263 -6.22 -18.49 -5.75
N ILE A 264 -7.34 -19.03 -6.22
CA ILE A 264 -7.46 -20.36 -6.81
C ILE A 264 -7.58 -20.23 -8.33
N ASN A 265 -6.60 -20.76 -9.05
CA ASN A 265 -6.62 -20.78 -10.51
C ASN A 265 -7.49 -21.93 -11.01
N VAL A 266 -8.68 -21.61 -11.55
CA VAL A 266 -9.68 -22.62 -11.95
C VAL A 266 -9.75 -22.84 -13.46
N LYS A 267 -9.46 -21.80 -14.27
CA LYS A 267 -9.41 -21.85 -15.75
C LYS A 267 -10.63 -22.52 -16.40
N GLN A 268 -11.81 -22.26 -15.84
CA GLN A 268 -13.08 -22.83 -16.30
C GLN A 268 -13.71 -21.97 -17.39
N LYS A 269 -14.40 -22.60 -18.33
CA LYS A 269 -15.06 -21.90 -19.45
C LYS A 269 -16.56 -22.09 -19.41
N LYS A 270 -17.30 -21.07 -19.84
CA LYS A 270 -18.76 -21.09 -19.95
C LYS A 270 -19.46 -21.54 -18.66
N VAL A 271 -18.97 -21.06 -17.52
CA VAL A 271 -19.56 -21.35 -16.22
C VAL A 271 -20.90 -20.63 -16.11
N ARG A 272 -21.94 -21.32 -15.64
CA ARG A 272 -23.24 -20.70 -15.27
C ARG A 272 -23.46 -20.70 -13.77
N SER A 273 -22.91 -21.69 -13.09
CA SER A 273 -22.97 -21.79 -11.63
C SER A 273 -21.81 -22.60 -11.09
N PHE A 274 -21.45 -22.34 -9.86
CA PHE A 274 -20.54 -23.17 -9.10
C PHE A 274 -20.93 -23.18 -7.63
N THR A 275 -20.38 -24.12 -6.88
CA THR A 275 -20.61 -24.22 -5.44
C THR A 275 -19.29 -24.32 -4.70
N VAL A 276 -19.21 -23.72 -3.52
CA VAL A 276 -18.07 -23.85 -2.61
C VAL A 276 -18.55 -24.60 -1.38
N LYS A 277 -17.96 -25.76 -1.10
CA LYS A 277 -18.31 -26.60 0.05
C LYS A 277 -17.11 -26.71 0.98
N ILE A 278 -17.24 -26.24 2.21
CA ILE A 278 -16.20 -26.41 3.22
C ILE A 278 -16.14 -27.90 3.60
N THR A 279 -14.96 -28.50 3.47
CA THR A 279 -14.75 -29.93 3.71
C THR A 279 -13.88 -30.19 4.94
N ASP A 280 -12.97 -29.28 5.27
CA ASP A 280 -12.12 -29.36 6.47
C ASP A 280 -11.77 -27.97 7.03
N TRP A 281 -11.68 -27.86 8.35
CA TRP A 281 -11.41 -26.59 9.02
C TRP A 281 -10.85 -26.74 10.44
N GLU A 282 -10.15 -25.71 10.88
CA GLU A 282 -9.74 -25.49 12.26
C GLU A 282 -10.60 -24.40 12.90
N GLY A 283 -10.79 -24.49 14.22
CA GLY A 283 -11.61 -23.54 14.98
C GLY A 283 -13.09 -23.88 15.02
N GLU A 284 -13.89 -22.92 15.52
CA GLU A 284 -15.33 -23.10 15.73
C GLU A 284 -16.18 -22.44 14.65
N ASN A 285 -15.61 -21.49 13.90
CA ASN A 285 -16.34 -20.62 12.98
C ASN A 285 -15.67 -20.62 11.60
N PRO A 286 -15.68 -21.76 10.87
CA PRO A 286 -15.21 -21.79 9.49
C PRO A 286 -16.12 -20.90 8.65
N GLY A 287 -15.58 -19.92 7.93
CA GLY A 287 -16.41 -18.95 7.25
C GLY A 287 -15.64 -18.15 6.23
N LEU A 288 -16.37 -17.43 5.39
CA LEU A 288 -15.77 -16.57 4.37
C LEU A 288 -16.29 -15.14 4.55
N SER A 289 -15.41 -14.15 4.48
CA SER A 289 -15.83 -12.75 4.43
C SER A 289 -16.28 -12.34 3.03
N GLU A 290 -15.64 -12.87 1.99
CA GLU A 290 -15.93 -12.50 0.60
C GLU A 290 -15.57 -13.67 -0.34
N ILE A 291 -16.26 -13.75 -1.47
CA ILE A 291 -15.95 -14.62 -2.60
C ILE A 291 -15.95 -13.77 -3.86
N GLU A 292 -14.93 -13.92 -4.69
CA GLU A 292 -14.81 -13.21 -5.95
C GLU A 292 -14.44 -14.15 -7.10
N ALA A 293 -14.91 -13.83 -8.30
CA ALA A 293 -14.62 -14.57 -9.51
C ALA A 293 -14.15 -13.62 -10.61
N PHE A 294 -13.04 -13.96 -11.25
CA PHE A 294 -12.38 -13.08 -12.21
C PHE A 294 -12.21 -13.78 -13.57
N GLU A 295 -12.60 -13.08 -14.63
CA GLU A 295 -12.37 -13.53 -16.02
C GLU A 295 -10.89 -13.40 -16.40
N ASP A 296 -10.22 -12.36 -15.89
CA ASP A 296 -8.85 -12.01 -16.25
C ASP A 296 -7.89 -12.02 -15.05
N GLU A 297 -6.59 -12.08 -15.36
CA GLU A 297 -5.52 -11.90 -14.38
C GLU A 297 -5.53 -10.48 -13.81
N GLU A 298 -4.96 -10.31 -12.61
CA GLU A 298 -4.85 -9.01 -12.00
C GLU A 298 -3.95 -8.07 -12.82
N HIS A 299 -4.44 -6.84 -13.04
CA HIS A 299 -3.69 -5.81 -13.74
C HIS A 299 -3.27 -4.71 -12.76
N LEU A 300 -1.99 -4.70 -12.41
CA LEU A 300 -1.40 -3.63 -11.60
C LEU A 300 -0.82 -2.52 -12.50
N PRO A 301 -0.63 -1.29 -11.97
CA PRO A 301 -0.05 -0.20 -12.74
C PRO A 301 1.36 -0.58 -13.14
N ARG A 302 1.71 -0.46 -14.42
CA ARG A 302 3.03 -0.87 -14.93
C ARG A 302 4.03 0.27 -14.85
N TYR A 303 5.01 0.16 -13.97
CA TYR A 303 6.14 1.09 -13.89
C TYR A 303 7.35 0.41 -13.24
N ILE A 304 8.50 1.05 -13.41
CA ILE A 304 9.72 0.68 -12.69
C ILE A 304 10.15 1.83 -11.78
N LYS A 305 10.84 1.51 -10.70
CA LYS A 305 11.46 2.49 -9.81
C LYS A 305 12.83 2.01 -9.34
N ILE A 306 13.86 2.82 -9.55
CA ILE A 306 15.20 2.53 -9.05
C ILE A 306 15.18 2.56 -7.52
N THR A 307 15.79 1.54 -6.90
CA THR A 307 15.94 1.44 -5.46
C THR A 307 17.40 1.31 -5.07
N ASP A 308 17.75 1.68 -3.85
CA ASP A 308 19.04 1.28 -3.29
C ASP A 308 19.11 -0.23 -3.02
N GLU A 309 20.27 -0.71 -2.57
CA GLU A 309 20.54 -2.11 -2.21
C GLU A 309 19.64 -2.66 -1.08
N HIS A 310 18.92 -1.79 -0.36
CA HIS A 310 17.98 -2.15 0.70
C HIS A 310 16.52 -2.06 0.25
N GLY A 311 16.26 -1.71 -1.02
CA GLY A 311 14.91 -1.58 -1.57
C GLY A 311 14.22 -0.24 -1.32
N ASN A 312 14.93 0.79 -0.83
CA ASN A 312 14.38 2.13 -0.69
C ASN A 312 14.31 2.82 -2.05
N PHE A 313 13.18 3.44 -2.37
CA PHE A 313 13.01 4.19 -3.60
C PHE A 313 13.98 5.38 -3.66
N ALA A 314 14.74 5.46 -4.74
CA ALA A 314 15.75 6.49 -4.95
C ALA A 314 15.20 7.63 -5.81
N TYR A 315 15.65 8.86 -5.52
CA TYR A 315 15.32 10.07 -6.29
C TYR A 315 16.58 10.92 -6.46
N ASN A 316 16.93 11.72 -5.45
CA ASN A 316 18.20 12.44 -5.37
C ASN A 316 19.14 11.74 -4.38
N TYR A 317 19.79 10.68 -4.86
CA TYR A 317 20.66 9.82 -4.08
C TYR A 317 22.05 10.43 -3.88
N THR A 318 22.51 10.47 -2.62
CA THR A 318 23.86 10.88 -2.25
C THR A 318 24.65 9.67 -1.81
N MET A 319 25.84 9.46 -2.40
CA MET A 319 26.70 8.33 -2.08
C MET A 319 27.02 8.28 -0.58
N THR A 320 26.86 7.10 0.03
CA THR A 320 27.03 6.89 1.48
C THR A 320 28.50 6.66 1.86
N SER A 321 29.26 6.00 1.00
CA SER A 321 30.71 5.74 1.09
C SER A 321 31.31 5.58 -0.32
N GLY A 322 32.65 5.68 -0.43
CA GLY A 322 33.37 5.41 -1.69
C GLY A 322 32.91 6.22 -2.91
N GLU A 323 33.12 5.62 -4.07
CA GLU A 323 32.72 6.12 -5.40
C GLU A 323 31.78 5.16 -6.13
N LYS A 324 31.45 4.02 -5.53
CA LYS A 324 30.54 3.01 -6.12
C LYS A 324 29.39 2.73 -5.17
N THR A 325 28.20 2.56 -5.72
CA THR A 325 27.01 2.13 -4.99
C THR A 325 26.17 1.23 -5.87
N GLU A 326 25.54 0.24 -5.26
CA GLU A 326 24.64 -0.68 -5.95
C GLU A 326 23.19 -0.17 -5.89
N PHE A 327 22.45 -0.42 -6.96
CA PHE A 327 21.03 -0.15 -7.09
C PHE A 327 20.30 -1.36 -7.67
N LEU A 328 19.03 -1.48 -7.31
CA LEU A 328 18.08 -2.44 -7.85
C LEU A 328 16.97 -1.68 -8.58
N VAL A 329 16.03 -2.42 -9.16
CA VAL A 329 14.81 -1.88 -9.75
C VAL A 329 13.63 -2.62 -9.12
N TYR A 330 12.75 -1.85 -8.51
CA TYR A 330 11.41 -2.28 -8.19
C TYR A 330 10.58 -2.25 -9.47
N ASP A 331 9.84 -3.31 -9.70
CA ASP A 331 8.88 -3.41 -10.79
C ASP A 331 7.55 -3.88 -10.21
N SER A 332 6.49 -3.15 -10.51
CA SER A 332 5.14 -3.47 -10.07
C SER A 332 4.51 -4.65 -10.83
N CYS A 333 5.06 -5.07 -11.97
CA CYS A 333 4.50 -6.11 -12.84
C CYS A 333 5.53 -7.02 -13.57
N LEU A 334 6.84 -6.74 -13.58
CA LEU A 334 7.85 -7.58 -14.20
C LEU A 334 8.68 -8.30 -13.13
N LYS A 335 8.56 -9.62 -13.11
CA LYS A 335 9.46 -10.46 -12.33
C LYS A 335 10.79 -10.55 -13.07
N ASP A 336 11.89 -10.41 -12.32
CA ASP A 336 13.30 -10.49 -12.73
C ASP A 336 14.01 -9.20 -13.17
N PHE A 337 14.87 -8.71 -12.28
CA PHE A 337 16.00 -7.87 -12.67
C PHE A 337 17.09 -8.75 -13.30
N CYS A 338 17.65 -8.30 -14.43
CA CYS A 338 18.75 -8.90 -15.21
C CYS A 338 18.36 -10.05 -16.16
N GLY A 339 17.60 -9.68 -17.21
CA GLY A 339 17.71 -10.22 -18.56
C GLY A 339 18.22 -9.12 -19.53
N LYS A 340 18.43 -9.45 -20.81
CA LYS A 340 18.84 -8.49 -21.88
C LYS A 340 17.83 -7.34 -22.16
N GLU A 341 16.82 -7.16 -21.33
CA GLU A 341 15.66 -6.29 -21.58
C GLU A 341 15.78 -4.87 -21.00
N TYR A 342 16.70 -4.65 -20.06
CA TYR A 342 16.93 -3.31 -19.49
C TYR A 342 18.05 -2.55 -20.19
N THR A 343 17.79 -1.30 -20.56
CA THR A 343 18.78 -0.35 -21.07
C THR A 343 19.16 0.65 -19.98
N LEU A 344 20.47 0.78 -19.72
CA LEU A 344 21.05 1.68 -18.73
C LEU A 344 21.69 2.88 -19.42
N TYR A 345 21.47 4.08 -18.87
CA TYR A 345 22.07 5.32 -19.37
C TYR A 345 22.62 6.15 -18.22
N CYS A 346 23.74 6.82 -18.47
CA CYS A 346 24.35 7.80 -17.57
C CYS A 346 24.73 9.05 -18.36
N ASP A 347 24.32 10.22 -17.87
CA ASP A 347 24.48 11.49 -18.58
C ASP A 347 25.85 12.17 -18.38
N ASN A 348 26.63 11.74 -17.39
CA ASN A 348 27.95 12.30 -17.09
C ASN A 348 29.06 11.35 -17.55
N PRO A 349 29.94 11.76 -18.47
CA PRO A 349 31.02 10.91 -19.00
C PRO A 349 32.09 10.53 -17.96
N LYS A 350 32.14 11.20 -16.81
CA LYS A 350 33.04 10.84 -15.69
C LYS A 350 32.42 9.79 -14.77
N CYS A 351 31.12 9.57 -14.86
CA CYS A 351 30.42 8.53 -14.14
C CYS A 351 30.27 7.31 -15.06
N SER A 352 30.06 6.13 -14.47
CA SER A 352 29.73 4.93 -15.22
C SER A 352 28.61 4.15 -14.55
N VAL A 353 27.87 3.40 -15.34
CA VAL A 353 26.85 2.47 -14.86
C VAL A 353 27.11 1.11 -15.47
N GLU A 354 27.19 0.08 -14.62
CA GLU A 354 27.51 -1.29 -15.02
C GLU A 354 26.51 -2.25 -14.39
N CYS A 355 25.92 -3.13 -15.20
CA CYS A 355 25.01 -4.16 -14.69
C CYS A 355 25.81 -5.35 -14.14
N LYS A 356 25.45 -5.84 -12.94
CA LYS A 356 26.03 -7.03 -12.31
C LYS A 356 24.99 -7.73 -11.43
N ASN A 357 24.78 -9.03 -11.63
CA ASN A 357 23.99 -9.91 -10.74
C ASN A 357 22.66 -9.33 -10.23
N LYS A 358 21.65 -9.24 -11.10
CA LYS A 358 20.33 -8.69 -10.71
C LYS A 358 20.36 -7.28 -10.08
N ALA A 359 21.46 -6.54 -10.23
CA ALA A 359 21.66 -5.17 -9.77
C ALA A 359 22.45 -4.35 -10.81
N PHE A 360 22.50 -3.03 -10.64
CA PHE A 360 23.43 -2.17 -11.39
C PHE A 360 24.27 -1.32 -10.44
N THR A 361 25.57 -1.24 -10.72
CA THR A 361 26.52 -0.42 -9.96
C THR A 361 26.69 0.91 -10.66
N VAL A 362 26.53 2.01 -9.92
CA VAL A 362 26.90 3.35 -10.38
C VAL A 362 28.24 3.73 -9.77
N CYS A 363 29.20 4.06 -10.63
CA CYS A 363 30.45 4.69 -10.26
C CYS A 363 30.33 6.21 -10.46
N CYS A 364 30.37 6.98 -9.37
CA CYS A 364 30.32 8.43 -9.38
C CYS A 364 31.52 8.99 -8.61
N PRO A 365 32.56 9.49 -9.30
CA PRO A 365 33.76 10.02 -8.66
C PRO A 365 33.48 11.16 -7.70
N LYS A 366 34.37 11.36 -6.72
CA LYS A 366 34.21 12.42 -5.73
C LYS A 366 34.17 13.81 -6.37
N GLY A 367 33.08 14.52 -6.10
CA GLY A 367 32.79 15.85 -6.60
C GLY A 367 31.98 15.88 -7.89
N GLU A 368 31.52 14.72 -8.36
CA GLU A 368 30.68 14.61 -9.55
C GLU A 368 29.22 14.27 -9.15
N SER A 369 28.33 14.43 -10.13
CA SER A 369 26.95 13.94 -10.09
C SER A 369 26.52 13.49 -11.49
N CYS A 370 25.55 12.59 -11.56
CA CYS A 370 24.95 12.13 -12.81
C CYS A 370 23.45 11.85 -12.65
N ILE A 371 22.72 11.90 -13.75
CA ILE A 371 21.44 11.23 -13.92
C ILE A 371 21.71 9.82 -14.43
N VAL A 372 21.11 8.85 -13.74
CA VAL A 372 21.12 7.44 -14.14
C VAL A 372 19.69 7.06 -14.50
N SER A 373 19.52 6.50 -15.69
CA SER A 373 18.23 6.10 -16.22
C SER A 373 18.22 4.60 -16.49
N VAL A 374 17.10 3.97 -16.16
CA VAL A 374 16.81 2.58 -16.50
C VAL A 374 15.54 2.56 -17.35
N SER A 375 15.52 1.74 -18.39
CA SER A 375 14.32 1.52 -19.21
C SER A 375 14.17 0.04 -19.57
N SER A 376 12.94 -0.45 -19.59
CA SER A 376 12.57 -1.80 -20.07
C SER A 376 11.11 -1.84 -20.44
N GLY A 377 10.75 -2.64 -21.46
CA GLY A 377 9.35 -2.91 -21.78
C GLY A 377 8.48 -1.67 -22.08
N GLY A 378 9.09 -0.53 -22.46
CA GLY A 378 8.38 0.73 -22.71
C GLY A 378 8.16 1.61 -21.47
N VAL A 379 8.68 1.23 -20.31
CA VAL A 379 8.70 2.07 -19.09
C VAL A 379 10.13 2.47 -18.73
N SER A 380 10.30 3.58 -18.02
CA SER A 380 11.60 4.08 -17.58
C SER A 380 11.52 4.83 -16.26
N ASP A 381 12.60 4.78 -15.47
CA ASP A 381 12.81 5.64 -14.31
C ASP A 381 14.20 6.29 -14.38
N SER A 382 14.35 7.43 -13.72
CA SER A 382 15.61 8.15 -13.63
C SER A 382 15.83 8.72 -12.24
N ILE A 383 17.07 8.69 -11.79
CA ILE A 383 17.47 9.26 -10.50
C ILE A 383 18.71 10.11 -10.67
N ARG A 384 18.88 11.10 -9.79
CA ARG A 384 20.15 11.81 -9.63
C ARG A 384 21.02 11.07 -8.61
N VAL A 385 22.25 10.75 -8.97
CA VAL A 385 23.28 10.22 -8.08
C VAL A 385 24.38 11.26 -7.91
N SER A 386 24.75 11.60 -6.68
CA SER A 386 25.75 12.64 -6.38
C SER A 386 26.78 12.16 -5.36
N ASN A 387 28.06 12.48 -5.60
CA ASN A 387 29.15 12.21 -4.65
C ASN A 387 29.83 13.52 -4.20
N PRO A 388 29.20 14.33 -3.32
CA PRO A 388 29.71 15.66 -2.99
C PRO A 388 31.08 15.60 -2.31
N LYS A 389 31.97 16.57 -2.64
CA LYS A 389 33.32 16.67 -2.05
C LYS A 389 33.29 16.80 -0.53
N ASP A 390 32.32 17.56 -0.02
CA ASP A 390 32.13 17.82 1.40
C ASP A 390 30.79 17.26 1.92
N ARG A 391 30.73 15.93 1.99
CA ARG A 391 29.60 15.21 2.56
C ARG A 391 29.37 15.52 4.05
N LYS A 392 30.41 15.91 4.78
CA LYS A 392 30.31 16.26 6.21
C LYS A 392 29.46 17.51 6.38
N THR A 393 29.70 18.54 5.58
CA THR A 393 28.90 19.77 5.59
C THR A 393 27.44 19.50 5.23
N LEU A 394 27.17 18.69 4.20
CA LEU A 394 25.79 18.29 3.87
C LEU A 394 25.09 17.57 5.04
N LYS A 395 25.75 16.59 5.67
CA LYS A 395 25.21 15.90 6.86
C LYS A 395 25.00 16.85 8.05
N SER A 396 25.82 17.89 8.19
CA SER A 396 25.64 18.91 9.22
C SER A 396 24.45 19.82 8.91
N ALA A 397 24.24 20.21 7.65
CA ALA A 397 23.08 20.99 7.22
C ALA A 397 21.76 20.26 7.45
N ILE A 398 21.69 18.96 7.10
CA ILE A 398 20.51 18.12 7.36
C ILE A 398 20.22 18.02 8.88
N ARG A 399 21.27 17.85 9.71
CA ARG A 399 21.11 17.85 11.17
C ARG A 399 20.64 19.19 11.72
N PHE A 400 21.11 20.30 11.15
CA PHE A 400 20.65 21.63 11.51
C PHE A 400 19.17 21.82 11.15
N ASP A 401 18.75 21.41 9.95
CA ASP A 401 17.33 21.43 9.53
C ASP A 401 16.44 20.60 10.47
N LYS A 402 16.90 19.40 10.85
CA LYS A 402 16.21 18.58 11.86
C LYS A 402 16.01 19.30 13.18
N TYR A 403 17.08 19.89 13.71
CA TYR A 403 17.02 20.63 14.98
C TYR A 403 16.09 21.84 14.87
N PHE A 404 16.20 22.58 13.76
CA PHE A 404 15.39 23.73 13.44
C PHE A 404 13.89 23.42 13.44
N TYR A 405 13.51 22.40 12.67
CA TYR A 405 12.14 21.90 12.59
C TYR A 405 11.60 21.50 13.97
N ARG A 406 12.38 20.74 14.75
CA ARG A 406 11.96 20.29 16.10
C ARG A 406 11.82 21.44 17.11
N ILE A 407 12.65 22.49 17.03
CA ILE A 407 12.47 23.71 17.83
C ILE A 407 11.17 24.41 17.47
N LEU A 408 10.92 24.59 16.17
CA LEU A 408 9.69 25.25 15.69
C LEU A 408 8.43 24.50 16.14
N ARG A 409 8.52 23.17 16.27
CA ARG A 409 7.47 22.32 16.86
C ARG A 409 7.32 22.51 18.38
N ALA A 410 8.42 22.51 19.13
CA ALA A 410 8.39 22.49 20.59
C ALA A 410 7.96 23.81 21.25
N HIS A 411 8.04 24.95 20.56
CA HIS A 411 7.73 26.25 21.15
C HIS A 411 6.34 26.78 20.77
N MET A 412 5.48 26.96 21.79
CA MET A 412 4.23 27.74 21.77
C MET A 412 4.40 29.24 21.40
N GLN A 413 5.55 29.65 20.89
CA GLN A 413 5.81 31.00 20.38
C GLN A 413 6.39 30.95 18.97
N LYS A 414 5.62 30.39 18.02
CA LYS A 414 5.87 30.38 16.56
C LYS A 414 6.22 31.77 15.96
N LYS A 415 6.04 32.89 16.68
CA LYS A 415 6.16 34.26 16.14
C LYS A 415 7.49 34.98 16.45
N TYR A 416 8.12 34.74 17.61
CA TYR A 416 9.24 35.57 18.07
C TYR A 416 10.60 35.11 17.52
N TYR A 417 10.87 33.81 17.58
CA TYR A 417 12.17 33.27 17.13
C TYR A 417 12.21 32.90 15.64
N LYS A 418 11.04 32.71 15.00
CA LYS A 418 10.92 32.21 13.63
C LYS A 418 11.73 33.04 12.62
N ASN A 419 11.73 34.37 12.72
CA ASN A 419 12.45 35.23 11.76
C ASN A 419 13.98 35.16 11.93
N LEU A 420 14.47 35.14 13.17
CA LEU A 420 15.90 35.02 13.46
C LEU A 420 16.42 33.64 13.04
N LEU A 421 15.65 32.61 13.37
CA LEU A 421 15.92 31.23 13.01
C LEU A 421 15.89 31.06 11.46
N LEU A 422 14.85 31.53 10.76
CA LEU A 422 14.75 31.45 9.30
C LEU A 422 15.93 32.13 8.59
N TYR A 423 16.47 33.22 9.16
CA TYR A 423 17.65 33.89 8.60
C TYR A 423 18.87 32.97 8.60
N PHE A 424 19.20 32.34 9.73
CA PHE A 424 20.32 31.38 9.82
C PHE A 424 20.07 30.13 8.97
N TYR A 425 18.82 29.65 8.93
CA TYR A 425 18.41 28.54 8.08
C TYR A 425 18.64 28.83 6.60
N ASN A 426 18.12 29.94 6.10
CA ASN A 426 18.28 30.33 4.70
C ASN A 426 19.75 30.48 4.31
N GLN A 427 20.60 31.00 5.22
CA GLN A 427 22.03 31.12 4.97
C GLN A 427 22.72 29.75 4.87
N ALA A 428 22.44 28.83 5.80
CA ALA A 428 22.98 27.47 5.77
C ALA A 428 22.50 26.65 4.55
N ILE A 429 21.22 26.78 4.18
CA ILE A 429 20.65 26.14 3.00
C ILE A 429 21.25 26.72 1.72
N TRP A 430 21.44 28.04 1.65
CA TRP A 430 22.03 28.68 0.48
C TRP A 430 23.46 28.24 0.22
N ASP A 431 24.29 28.13 1.26
CA ASP A 431 25.65 27.60 1.14
C ASP A 431 25.65 26.12 0.73
N THR A 432 24.69 25.33 1.23
CA THR A 432 24.55 23.91 0.86
C THR A 432 24.04 23.73 -0.57
N ARG A 433 23.15 24.60 -1.06
CA ARG A 433 22.67 24.60 -2.46
C ARG A 433 23.82 24.81 -3.46
N LYS A 434 24.89 25.52 -3.09
CA LYS A 434 26.11 25.63 -3.91
C LYS A 434 26.92 24.34 -3.96
N ILE A 435 26.83 23.50 -2.93
CA ILE A 435 27.48 22.18 -2.88
C ILE A 435 26.74 21.17 -3.75
N LEU A 436 25.41 21.28 -3.85
CA LEU A 436 24.56 20.37 -4.63
C LEU A 436 24.43 20.76 -6.12
N ARG A 437 24.78 22.00 -6.50
CA ARG A 437 24.74 22.52 -7.89
C ARG A 437 26.07 22.38 -8.65
N LYS A 438 27.13 21.92 -7.98
CA LYS A 438 28.41 21.56 -8.59
C LYS A 438 28.54 20.05 -8.54
#